data_AF-A0A8S3ZDK3-F1
#
_entry.id   AF-A0A8S3ZDK3-F1
#
_cell.length_a   1.000
_cell.length_b   1.000
_cell.length_c   1.000
_cell.angle_alpha   90.00
_cell.angle_beta   90.00
_cell.angle_gamma   90.00
#
_symmetry.space_group_name_H-M   'P 1'
#
loop_
_entity.id
_entity.type
_entity.pdbx_description
1 polymer ?
#
loop_
_entity_poly.entity_id
_entity_poly.type
_entity_poly.pdbx_seq_one_letter_code
_entity_poly.pdbx_strand_id
1 'polypeptide(L)'
;LFRSLDRIMADTYSPSDYDILRVRQRTGGLSEILFNFKGFEFRLCDVDGHCLVKKKWLQNFENVSAIIFTVALSSYDVKSKDHDK
;
A
#
# COMPACT_ATOMS: atom_id res chain seq x y z
N LEU A 1 -7.53 -13.18 -9.26
CA LEU A 1 -7.13 -14.39 -8.52
C LEU A 1 -8.00 -15.57 -8.93
N PHE A 2 -9.31 -15.60 -8.60
CA PHE A 2 -10.18 -16.76 -8.95
C PHE A 2 -10.22 -17.14 -10.44
N ARG A 3 -10.16 -16.17 -11.36
CA ARG A 3 -10.10 -16.43 -12.81
C ARG A 3 -8.77 -17.02 -13.30
N SER A 4 -7.78 -17.15 -12.43
CA SER A 4 -6.42 -17.57 -12.75
C SER A 4 -5.95 -18.71 -11.84
N LEU A 5 -6.89 -19.47 -11.27
CA LEU A 5 -6.60 -20.56 -10.33
C LEU A 5 -5.69 -21.62 -10.93
N ASP A 6 -5.97 -22.09 -12.15
CA ASP A 6 -5.16 -23.14 -12.81
C ASP A 6 -3.68 -22.75 -12.88
N ARG A 7 -3.38 -21.48 -13.16
CA ARG A 7 -2.01 -20.95 -13.19
C ARG A 7 -1.41 -20.82 -11.79
N ILE A 8 -2.18 -20.38 -10.80
CA ILE A 8 -1.70 -20.16 -9.42
C ILE A 8 -1.45 -21.49 -8.68
N MET A 9 -2.20 -22.55 -9.03
CA MET A 9 -2.10 -23.86 -8.40
C MET A 9 -1.09 -24.79 -9.08
N ALA A 10 -0.49 -24.40 -10.20
CA ALA A 10 0.55 -25.17 -10.87
C ALA A 10 1.83 -25.26 -10.03
N ASP A 11 2.49 -26.41 -10.01
CA ASP A 11 3.74 -26.62 -9.25
C ASP A 11 4.88 -25.68 -9.69
N THR A 12 4.82 -25.17 -10.91
CA THR A 12 5.78 -24.23 -11.48
C THR A 12 5.36 -22.76 -11.33
N TYR A 13 4.35 -22.46 -10.51
CA TYR A 13 3.86 -21.10 -10.36
C TYR A 13 4.94 -20.17 -9.78
N SER A 14 5.16 -19.05 -10.47
CA SER A 14 5.89 -17.90 -9.97
C SER A 14 4.97 -16.67 -10.04
N PRO A 15 4.84 -15.87 -8.96
CA PRO A 15 4.03 -14.66 -8.98
C PRO A 15 4.49 -13.69 -10.06
N SER A 16 3.54 -13.18 -10.85
CA SER A 16 3.79 -12.05 -11.73
C SER A 16 3.67 -10.73 -10.96
N ASP A 17 4.20 -9.64 -11.51
CA ASP A 17 4.01 -8.30 -10.95
C ASP A 17 2.52 -7.98 -10.74
N TYR A 18 1.66 -8.43 -11.64
CA TYR A 18 0.22 -8.25 -11.51
C TYR A 18 -0.39 -9.01 -10.32
N ASP A 19 0.16 -10.18 -9.99
CA ASP A 19 -0.25 -10.95 -8.82
C ASP A 19 0.22 -10.28 -7.54
N ILE A 20 1.46 -9.80 -7.55
CA ILE A 20 2.06 -9.04 -6.45
C ILE A 20 1.25 -7.77 -6.17
N LEU A 21 0.91 -6.98 -7.20
CA LEU A 21 0.09 -5.77 -7.05
C LEU A 21 -1.32 -6.04 -6.51
N ARG A 22 -1.84 -7.26 -6.68
CA ARG A 22 -3.19 -7.65 -6.24
C ARG A 22 -3.21 -8.35 -4.89
N VAL A 23 -2.06 -8.70 -4.34
CA VAL A 23 -2.01 -9.34 -3.02
C VAL A 23 -2.44 -8.32 -1.97
N ARG A 24 -3.41 -8.70 -1.14
CA ARG A 24 -3.78 -7.87 0.01
C ARG A 24 -2.89 -8.23 1.19
N GLN A 25 -1.68 -7.68 1.18
CA GLN A 25 -0.80 -7.74 2.34
C GLN A 25 -0.97 -6.46 3.15
N ARG A 26 -1.19 -6.61 4.46
CA ARG A 26 -1.24 -5.47 5.36
C ARG A 26 0.18 -4.92 5.50
N THR A 27 0.39 -3.67 5.11
CA THR A 27 1.61 -2.93 5.45
C THR A 27 1.52 -2.52 6.93
N GLY A 28 2.65 -2.57 7.63
CA GLY A 28 2.74 -2.19 9.03
C GLY A 28 4.03 -1.43 9.26
N GLY A 29 3.97 -0.37 10.06
CA GLY A 29 5.12 0.50 10.31
C GLY A 29 5.35 1.52 9.18
N LEU A 30 6.62 1.87 8.98
CA LEU A 30 7.10 2.76 7.92
C LEU A 30 7.84 1.90 6.89
N SER A 31 7.42 1.97 5.64
CA SER A 31 8.17 1.41 4.51
C SER A 31 8.75 2.55 3.69
N GLU A 32 10.02 2.46 3.33
CA GLU A 32 10.74 3.48 2.57
C GLU A 32 11.34 2.86 1.31
N ILE A 33 11.17 3.55 0.18
CA ILE A 33 11.78 3.19 -1.10
C ILE A 33 12.56 4.39 -1.61
N LEU A 34 13.84 4.17 -1.89
CA LEU A 34 14.73 5.14 -2.53
C LEU A 34 14.88 4.79 -4.01
N PHE A 35 14.62 5.75 -4.89
CA PHE A 35 14.78 5.54 -6.33
C PHE A 35 15.22 6.81 -7.06
N ASN A 36 15.95 6.65 -8.16
CA ASN A 36 16.29 7.77 -9.04
C ASN A 36 15.28 7.86 -10.19
N PHE A 37 14.80 9.06 -10.47
CA PHE A 37 13.97 9.33 -11.63
C PHE A 37 14.36 10.66 -12.27
N LYS A 38 14.73 10.60 -13.55
CA LYS A 38 15.17 11.78 -14.34
C LYS A 38 16.29 12.59 -13.67
N GLY A 39 17.22 11.91 -12.98
CA GLY A 39 18.35 12.54 -12.30
C GLY A 39 18.04 13.06 -10.90
N PHE A 40 16.80 12.93 -10.42
CA PHE A 40 16.42 13.29 -9.05
C PHE A 40 16.31 12.03 -8.19
N GLU A 41 16.82 12.10 -6.97
CA GLU A 41 16.63 11.06 -5.96
C GLU A 41 15.31 11.30 -5.22
N PHE A 42 14.47 10.27 -5.21
CA PHE A 42 13.19 10.27 -4.52
C PHE A 42 13.25 9.31 -3.36
N ARG A 43 12.70 9.77 -2.23
CA ARG A 43 12.37 8.96 -1.07
C ARG A 43 10.85 8.87 -0.96
N LEU A 44 10.31 7.70 -1.24
CA LEU A 44 8.88 7.41 -1.08
C LEU A 44 8.66 6.66 0.23
N CYS A 45 7.89 7.27 1.13
CA CYS A 45 7.52 6.69 2.40
C CYS A 45 6.04 6.24 2.36
N ASP A 46 5.80 4.95 2.53
CA ASP A 46 4.47 4.39 2.80
C ASP A 46 4.29 4.24 4.31
N VAL A 47 3.24 4.86 4.84
CA VAL A 47 2.93 4.90 6.26
C VAL A 47 1.58 4.22 6.47
N ASP A 48 1.50 3.31 7.43
CA ASP A 48 0.23 2.65 7.77
C ASP A 48 -0.86 3.71 8.06
N GLY A 49 -1.95 3.63 7.30
CA GLY A 49 -3.12 4.50 7.40
C GLY A 49 -3.99 4.21 8.63
N HIS A 50 -3.62 3.23 9.45
CA HIS A 50 -4.38 2.88 10.64
C HIS A 50 -4.39 4.02 11.69
N CYS A 51 -5.58 4.33 12.19
CA CYS A 51 -5.83 5.44 13.11
C CYS A 51 -4.99 5.42 14.39
N LEU A 52 -4.56 4.25 14.87
CA LEU A 52 -3.73 4.11 16.08
C LEU A 52 -2.29 4.60 15.92
N VAL A 53 -1.83 4.89 14.70
CA VAL A 53 -0.44 5.29 14.41
C VAL A 53 -0.35 6.76 13.99
N LYS A 54 -1.48 7.48 13.95
CA LYS A 54 -1.56 8.92 13.59
C LYS A 54 -0.63 9.82 14.41
N LYS A 55 -0.23 9.42 15.62
CA LYS A 55 0.78 10.15 16.42
C LYS A 55 2.22 10.03 15.88
N LYS A 56 2.56 8.93 15.20
CA LYS A 56 3.87 8.76 14.53
C LYS A 56 3.92 9.44 13.16
N TRP A 57 2.76 9.75 12.56
CA TRP A 57 2.71 10.50 11.30
C TRP A 57 3.43 11.84 11.44
N LEU A 58 3.02 12.68 12.40
CA LEU A 58 3.54 14.05 12.56
C LEU A 58 5.07 14.13 12.73
N GLN A 59 5.70 13.14 13.37
CA GLN A 59 7.16 13.08 13.54
C GLN A 59 7.91 12.66 12.27
N ASN A 60 7.22 11.99 11.34
CA ASN A 60 7.79 11.50 10.08
C ASN A 60 7.56 12.46 8.90
N PHE A 61 6.87 13.60 9.12
CA PHE A 61 6.57 14.61 8.09
C PHE A 61 7.56 15.79 8.05
N GLU A 62 8.64 15.77 8.83
CA GLU A 62 9.67 16.79 8.69
C GLU A 62 10.36 16.68 7.31
N ASN A 63 10.32 17.76 6.54
CA ASN A 63 10.96 17.89 5.22
C ASN A 63 10.39 17.01 4.10
N VAL A 64 9.07 16.74 4.09
CA VAL A 64 8.42 16.17 2.89
C VAL A 64 8.22 17.23 1.80
N SER A 65 8.49 16.87 0.55
CA SER A 65 8.26 17.75 -0.60
C SER A 65 6.82 17.71 -1.10
N ALA A 66 6.14 16.57 -0.92
CA ALA A 66 4.76 16.36 -1.37
C ALA A 66 4.08 15.26 -0.57
N ILE A 67 2.74 15.26 -0.57
CA ILE A 67 1.90 14.22 0.03
C ILE A 67 1.05 13.61 -1.08
N ILE A 68 1.05 12.28 -1.18
CA ILE A 68 0.14 11.53 -2.04
C ILE A 68 -0.96 10.95 -1.16
N PHE A 69 -2.18 11.47 -1.31
CA PHE A 69 -3.35 10.99 -0.57
C PHE A 69 -4.22 10.13 -1.48
N THR A 70 -4.33 8.84 -1.17
CA THR A 70 -5.09 7.88 -1.98
C THR A 70 -6.47 7.61 -1.39
N VAL A 71 -7.51 7.64 -2.22
CA VAL A 71 -8.90 7.37 -1.82
C VAL A 71 -9.48 6.25 -2.67
N ALA A 72 -10.08 5.25 -2.02
CA ALA A 72 -10.80 4.19 -2.70
C ALA A 72 -12.23 4.63 -3.07
N LEU A 73 -12.38 5.30 -4.22
CA LEU A 73 -13.67 5.79 -4.71
C LEU A 73 -14.71 4.66 -4.89
N SER A 74 -14.25 3.47 -5.26
CA SER A 74 -15.10 2.29 -5.42
C SER A 74 -15.71 1.77 -4.11
N SER A 75 -15.33 2.32 -2.96
CA SER A 75 -15.83 1.90 -1.65
C SER A 75 -16.89 2.85 -1.09
N TYR A 76 -17.54 3.66 -1.93
CA TYR A 76 -18.53 4.66 -1.50
C TYR A 76 -19.74 4.06 -0.77
N ASP A 77 -20.13 2.82 -1.10
CA ASP A 77 -21.25 2.06 -0.53
C ASP A 77 -20.81 1.00 0.49
N VAL A 78 -19.50 0.91 0.77
CA VAL A 78 -18.94 -0.06 1.70
C VAL A 78 -18.86 0.54 3.10
N LYS A 79 -19.50 -0.12 4.07
CA LYS A 79 -19.38 0.28 5.49
C LYS A 79 -17.95 0.09 5.99
N SER A 80 -17.42 1.09 6.68
CA SER A 80 -16.16 0.92 7.42
C SER A 80 -16.34 -0.14 8.49
N LYS A 81 -15.37 -1.07 8.58
CA LYS A 81 -15.34 -2.12 9.61
C LYS A 81 -15.13 -1.56 11.03
N ASP A 82 -14.79 -0.28 11.15
CA ASP A 82 -14.54 0.38 12.43
C ASP A 82 -15.84 0.80 13.16
N HIS A 83 -17.01 0.69 12.52
CA HIS A 83 -18.30 1.09 13.09
C HIS A 83 -19.08 -0.03 13.82
N ASP A 84 -18.55 -1.26 13.87
CA ASP A 84 -19.17 -2.41 14.56
C ASP A 84 -18.51 -2.68 15.94
N LYS A 85 -18.08 -1.63 16.65
CA LYS A 85 -17.67 -1.71 18.07
C LYS A 85 -18.63 -0.96 18.97
#